data_AF-A0A0F9PXY8-F1
#
_entry.id   AF-A0A0F9PXY8-F1
#
_cell.length_a   1.000
_cell.length_b   1.000
_cell.length_c   1.000
_cell.angle_alpha   90.00
_cell.angle_beta   90.00
_cell.angle_gamma   90.00
#
_symmetry.space_group_name_H-M   'P 1'
#
loop_
_entity.id
_entity.type
_entity.pdbx_description
1 polymer ?
#
loop_
_entity_poly.entity_id
_entity_poly.type
_entity_poly.pdbx_seq_one_letter_code
_entity_poly.pdbx_strand_id
1 'polypeptide(L)'
;MTNKFVKQIEFKEDNRAKFTFSDATKIRLNPDTNQLELKKDVNGFFPTDADLFVKTQVMNPEALLQWLRFHFEPRTGEQPALTTIQFKLNDGTTDRFFSGGSWVAAGASDWNSEAIVAANIATYPVTSKKLQVIVNLATTDKKVTPVVKLVAVLMDGDFDYLDSIVGDSLVPSLRETIRPVVDFALEAPHGGTRISLRDVEFPYDIDTIERAYDHDGDAGHVTNILSSYDAANNMAILTASVAVGRTIWFRIRLKPRIYVNWASQDFVEVEKLPAVVLSRFVVTGNQVFGRAFVRDVNVPDAVVLENPYKVNIDVDILLLAEKNRPLIRLHDQGLKHTINNPLLRWRAVDEEITMYTTTEPDFRQRPDLRDQHGSTYSLRLQDVFMWLKAEQTLPLVQQVNLTTLKTV
;
A
#
# COMPACT_ATOMS: atom_id res chain seq x y z
N MET A 1 -10.11 15.46 11.16
CA MET A 1 -11.25 15.76 10.26
C MET A 1 -11.47 14.47 9.51
N THR A 2 -12.67 13.88 9.57
CA THR A 2 -12.84 12.55 8.96
C THR A 2 -13.05 12.68 7.46
N ASN A 3 -12.47 11.73 6.72
CA ASN A 3 -12.54 11.62 5.28
C ASN A 3 -13.21 10.30 4.92
N LYS A 4 -14.07 10.36 3.90
CA LYS A 4 -14.78 9.20 3.37
C LYS A 4 -14.06 8.65 2.16
N PHE A 5 -14.03 7.33 2.04
CA PHE A 5 -13.36 6.64 0.95
C PHE A 5 -14.20 5.43 0.52
N VAL A 6 -14.32 5.23 -0.79
CA VAL A 6 -15.02 4.06 -1.35
C VAL A 6 -13.99 3.10 -1.91
N LYS A 7 -13.93 1.92 -1.31
CA LYS A 7 -13.13 0.80 -1.79
C LYS A 7 -13.95 -0.02 -2.77
N GLN A 8 -13.53 -0.05 -4.02
CA GLN A 8 -14.16 -0.80 -5.09
C GLN A 8 -13.37 -2.08 -5.39
N ILE A 9 -14.05 -3.21 -5.36
CA ILE A 9 -13.49 -4.54 -5.65
C ILE A 9 -14.10 -5.04 -6.94
N GLU A 10 -13.39 -4.88 -8.04
CA GLU A 10 -13.82 -5.30 -9.37
C GLU A 10 -13.40 -6.74 -9.67
N PHE A 11 -14.36 -7.55 -10.13
CA PHE A 11 -14.14 -8.96 -10.47
C PHE A 11 -13.61 -9.13 -11.90
N LYS A 12 -12.39 -8.62 -12.15
CA LYS A 12 -11.67 -8.71 -13.41
C LYS A 12 -10.64 -9.84 -13.40
N GLU A 13 -10.35 -10.43 -14.56
CA GLU A 13 -9.35 -11.49 -14.69
C GLU A 13 -7.96 -11.04 -14.20
N ASP A 14 -7.58 -9.80 -14.46
CA ASP A 14 -6.31 -9.19 -14.01
C ASP A 14 -6.17 -9.20 -12.47
N ASN A 15 -7.29 -9.22 -11.75
CA ASN A 15 -7.34 -9.26 -10.30
C ASN A 15 -7.42 -10.69 -9.73
N ARG A 16 -7.36 -11.74 -10.55
CA ARG A 16 -7.54 -13.14 -10.10
C ARG A 16 -6.65 -13.51 -8.90
N ALA A 17 -5.41 -13.05 -8.90
CA ALA A 17 -4.45 -13.32 -7.83
C ALA A 17 -4.88 -12.73 -6.46
N LYS A 18 -5.79 -11.74 -6.46
CA LYS A 18 -6.34 -11.10 -5.27
C LYS A 18 -7.57 -11.85 -4.72
N PHE A 19 -7.96 -12.98 -5.31
CA PHE A 19 -9.17 -13.73 -4.96
C PHE A 19 -8.88 -15.18 -4.61
N THR A 20 -9.63 -15.73 -3.65
CA THR A 20 -9.60 -17.16 -3.31
C THR A 20 -10.96 -17.78 -3.65
N PHE A 21 -10.95 -18.81 -4.50
CA PHE A 21 -12.16 -19.51 -4.95
C PHE A 21 -12.37 -20.76 -4.10
N SER A 22 -13.60 -21.04 -3.67
CA SER A 22 -13.91 -22.31 -3.00
C SER A 22 -13.73 -23.50 -3.94
N ASP A 23 -14.06 -23.33 -5.22
CA ASP A 23 -13.80 -24.28 -6.29
C ASP A 23 -13.52 -23.57 -7.62
N ALA A 24 -12.24 -23.49 -8.01
CA ALA A 24 -11.81 -22.85 -9.25
C ALA A 24 -12.23 -23.61 -10.53
N THR A 25 -12.73 -24.84 -10.41
CA THR A 25 -13.28 -25.59 -11.55
C THR A 25 -14.74 -25.23 -11.83
N LYS A 26 -15.44 -24.70 -10.82
CA LYS A 26 -16.87 -24.35 -10.85
C LYS A 26 -17.16 -22.86 -10.88
N ILE A 27 -16.17 -22.04 -10.51
CA ILE A 27 -16.29 -20.59 -10.47
C ILE A 27 -15.26 -19.97 -11.41
N ARG A 28 -15.63 -18.90 -12.11
CA ARG A 28 -14.70 -18.16 -12.98
C ARG A 28 -14.87 -16.65 -12.85
N LEU A 29 -13.79 -15.95 -13.13
CA LEU A 29 -13.85 -14.57 -13.62
C LEU A 29 -13.91 -14.67 -15.15
N ASN A 30 -14.86 -13.96 -15.75
CA ASN A 30 -15.05 -13.95 -17.18
C ASN A 30 -14.26 -12.76 -17.77
N PRO A 31 -13.21 -13.01 -18.59
CA PRO A 31 -12.36 -11.95 -19.12
C PRO A 31 -13.07 -11.05 -20.12
N ASP A 32 -14.08 -11.55 -20.83
CA ASP A 32 -14.80 -10.78 -21.85
C ASP A 32 -15.79 -9.78 -21.22
N THR A 33 -16.31 -10.13 -20.04
CA THR A 33 -17.38 -9.36 -19.38
C THR A 33 -16.97 -8.76 -18.05
N ASN A 34 -15.77 -9.07 -17.55
CA ASN A 34 -15.20 -8.58 -16.30
C ASN A 34 -16.12 -8.85 -15.10
N GLN A 35 -16.55 -10.10 -14.97
CA GLN A 35 -17.55 -10.52 -13.99
C GLN A 35 -17.17 -11.84 -13.32
N LEU A 36 -17.57 -11.97 -12.06
CA LEU A 36 -17.60 -13.22 -11.33
C LEU A 36 -18.89 -13.97 -11.63
N GLU A 37 -18.76 -15.23 -12.05
CA GLU A 37 -19.89 -16.11 -12.38
C GLU A 37 -19.53 -17.60 -12.19
N LEU A 38 -20.52 -18.48 -12.25
CA LEU A 38 -20.33 -19.92 -12.29
C LEU A 38 -19.78 -20.33 -13.67
N LYS A 39 -18.99 -21.41 -13.68
CA LYS A 39 -18.40 -21.99 -14.88
C LYS A 39 -19.25 -23.17 -15.35
N LYS A 40 -19.53 -23.22 -16.66
CA LYS A 40 -20.21 -24.36 -17.28
C LYS A 40 -19.33 -25.61 -17.25
N ASP A 41 -19.96 -26.75 -17.01
CA ASP A 41 -19.35 -28.07 -17.18
C ASP A 41 -19.23 -28.46 -18.66
N VAL A 42 -18.73 -29.67 -18.92
CA VAL A 42 -18.59 -30.23 -20.28
C VAL A 42 -19.92 -30.38 -21.02
N ASN A 43 -21.05 -30.41 -20.32
CA ASN A 43 -22.39 -30.53 -20.87
C ASN A 43 -23.05 -29.15 -21.08
N GLY A 44 -22.35 -28.06 -20.76
CA GLY A 44 -22.86 -26.70 -20.87
C GLY A 44 -23.76 -26.26 -19.71
N PHE A 45 -23.77 -26.99 -18.60
CA PHE A 45 -24.57 -26.70 -17.41
C PHE A 45 -23.76 -26.03 -16.30
N PHE A 46 -24.40 -25.12 -15.57
CA PHE A 46 -23.84 -24.53 -14.37
C PHE A 46 -24.02 -25.46 -13.16
N PRO A 47 -23.05 -25.49 -12.23
CA PRO A 47 -23.17 -26.21 -10.98
C PRO A 47 -24.28 -25.60 -10.10
N THR A 48 -24.91 -26.44 -9.29
CA THR A 48 -26.02 -26.10 -8.39
C THR A 48 -25.66 -26.32 -6.92
N ASP A 49 -24.36 -26.43 -6.62
CA ASP A 49 -23.87 -26.58 -5.25
C ASP A 49 -24.18 -25.31 -4.44
N ALA A 50 -24.51 -25.45 -3.17
CA ALA A 50 -24.91 -24.32 -2.32
C ALA A 50 -23.72 -23.45 -1.85
N ASP A 51 -22.50 -23.99 -1.79
CA ASP A 51 -21.32 -23.34 -1.17
C ASP A 51 -20.21 -23.00 -2.19
N LEU A 52 -20.61 -22.42 -3.32
CA LEU A 52 -19.66 -21.86 -4.30
C LEU A 52 -19.41 -20.40 -3.97
N PHE A 53 -18.24 -20.07 -3.43
CA PHE A 53 -17.95 -18.72 -2.98
C PHE A 53 -16.54 -18.25 -3.40
N VAL A 54 -16.38 -16.93 -3.40
CA VAL A 54 -15.10 -16.25 -3.62
C VAL A 54 -14.83 -15.32 -2.46
N LYS A 55 -13.63 -15.43 -1.87
CA LYS A 55 -13.13 -14.48 -0.88
C LYS A 55 -12.28 -13.42 -1.58
N THR A 56 -12.55 -12.15 -1.28
CA THR A 56 -11.72 -11.03 -1.75
C THR A 56 -10.38 -10.98 -1.03
N GLN A 57 -9.45 -10.11 -1.42
CA GLN A 57 -8.33 -9.78 -0.54
C GLN A 57 -8.84 -9.14 0.76
N VAL A 58 -8.08 -9.31 1.84
CA VAL A 58 -8.35 -8.65 3.13
C VAL A 58 -7.92 -7.18 3.00
N MET A 59 -8.88 -6.28 3.14
CA MET A 59 -8.63 -4.84 3.27
C MET A 59 -8.22 -4.54 4.70
N ASN A 60 -7.21 -3.69 4.89
CA ASN A 60 -6.67 -3.30 6.19
C ASN A 60 -6.33 -1.80 6.29
N PRO A 61 -7.30 -0.89 6.12
CA PRO A 61 -7.10 0.56 6.24
C PRO A 61 -6.72 0.97 7.67
N GLU A 62 -5.52 1.51 7.87
CA GLU A 62 -5.04 1.94 9.19
C GLU A 62 -5.83 3.11 9.77
N ALA A 63 -6.36 3.99 8.91
CA ALA A 63 -7.10 5.18 9.33
C ALA A 63 -8.59 4.92 9.61
N LEU A 64 -9.06 3.68 9.44
CA LEU A 64 -10.48 3.32 9.61
C LEU A 64 -11.00 3.66 11.00
N LEU A 65 -12.10 4.42 11.02
CA LEU A 65 -12.94 4.66 12.18
C LEU A 65 -14.21 3.81 12.12
N GLN A 66 -14.85 3.76 10.95
CA GLN A 66 -16.11 3.06 10.76
C GLN A 66 -16.33 2.60 9.32
N TRP A 67 -16.96 1.43 9.15
CA TRP A 67 -17.57 1.04 7.87
C TRP A 67 -18.95 1.67 7.77
N LEU A 68 -19.30 2.28 6.65
CA LEU A 68 -20.55 3.05 6.56
C LEU A 68 -21.60 2.38 5.67
N ARG A 69 -21.20 1.88 4.50
CA ARG A 69 -22.13 1.35 3.49
C ARG A 69 -21.50 0.18 2.73
N PHE A 70 -22.36 -0.68 2.22
CA PHE A 70 -22.01 -1.85 1.41
C PHE A 70 -22.95 -1.94 0.22
N HIS A 71 -22.41 -2.24 -0.96
CA HIS A 71 -23.17 -2.40 -2.19
C HIS A 71 -22.52 -3.43 -3.10
N PHE A 72 -23.32 -4.19 -3.85
CA PHE A 72 -22.84 -4.97 -5.00
C PHE A 72 -23.57 -4.58 -6.29
N GLU A 73 -22.86 -4.63 -7.42
CA GLU A 73 -23.43 -4.33 -8.74
C GLU A 73 -23.57 -5.62 -9.58
N PRO A 74 -24.79 -5.99 -10.02
CA PRO A 74 -25.01 -6.99 -11.07
C PRO A 74 -24.73 -6.40 -12.46
N ARG A 75 -24.43 -7.25 -13.46
CA ARG A 75 -24.09 -6.83 -14.85
C ARG A 75 -25.08 -5.84 -15.49
N THR A 76 -26.38 -6.06 -15.35
CA THR A 76 -27.44 -5.32 -16.08
C THR A 76 -28.54 -4.81 -15.15
N GLY A 77 -28.19 -4.44 -13.92
CA GLY A 77 -29.14 -3.90 -12.93
C GLY A 77 -29.98 -4.95 -12.20
N GLU A 78 -30.19 -6.15 -12.78
CA GLU A 78 -30.89 -7.26 -12.14
C GLU A 78 -30.14 -8.59 -12.27
N GLN A 79 -30.24 -9.43 -11.23
CA GLN A 79 -29.76 -10.81 -11.27
C GLN A 79 -30.70 -11.68 -12.11
N PRO A 80 -30.18 -12.68 -12.85
CA PRO A 80 -31.04 -13.65 -13.50
C PRO A 80 -31.97 -14.33 -12.49
N ALA A 81 -33.23 -14.55 -12.87
CA ALA A 81 -34.16 -15.32 -12.06
C ALA A 81 -33.56 -16.70 -11.70
N LEU A 82 -33.94 -17.26 -10.55
CA LEU A 82 -33.44 -18.54 -10.04
C LEU A 82 -31.96 -18.56 -9.61
N THR A 83 -31.33 -17.40 -9.54
CA THR A 83 -29.98 -17.24 -9.00
C THR A 83 -30.02 -16.49 -7.67
N THR A 84 -29.02 -16.73 -6.82
CA THR A 84 -28.89 -16.06 -5.52
C THR A 84 -27.45 -15.62 -5.32
N ILE A 85 -27.28 -14.40 -4.82
CA ILE A 85 -26.02 -13.87 -4.31
C ILE A 85 -26.17 -13.62 -2.82
N GLN A 86 -25.24 -14.13 -2.03
CA GLN A 86 -25.21 -13.90 -0.59
C GLN A 86 -23.80 -13.60 -0.10
N PHE A 87 -23.69 -13.06 1.10
CA PHE A 87 -22.46 -12.49 1.62
C PHE A 87 -22.15 -12.96 3.05
N LYS A 88 -20.85 -13.10 3.31
CA LYS A 88 -20.25 -13.09 4.65
C LYS A 88 -19.14 -12.03 4.66
N LEU A 89 -18.80 -11.55 5.84
CA LEU A 89 -17.69 -10.61 6.03
C LEU A 89 -16.66 -11.23 6.97
N ASN A 90 -15.39 -11.19 6.60
CA ASN A 90 -14.30 -11.72 7.41
C ASN A 90 -13.46 -10.57 8.00
N ASP A 91 -13.16 -10.66 9.30
CA ASP A 91 -12.44 -9.63 10.09
C ASP A 91 -10.92 -9.82 10.08
N GLY A 92 -10.41 -10.61 9.15
CA GLY A 92 -9.04 -11.09 9.05
C GLY A 92 -8.79 -12.41 9.79
N THR A 93 -9.75 -12.93 10.56
CA THR A 93 -9.58 -14.18 11.32
C THR A 93 -10.81 -15.07 11.25
N THR A 94 -12.01 -14.51 11.33
CA THR A 94 -13.27 -15.25 11.40
C THR A 94 -14.26 -14.74 10.37
N ASP A 95 -14.85 -15.66 9.62
CA ASP A 95 -16.00 -15.37 8.74
C ASP A 95 -17.20 -15.06 9.63
N ARG A 96 -17.88 -13.94 9.38
CA ARG A 96 -19.03 -13.47 10.17
C ARG A 96 -20.26 -13.26 9.32
N PHE A 97 -21.40 -13.47 9.93
CA PHE A 97 -22.71 -13.09 9.42
C PHE A 97 -23.49 -12.37 10.50
N PHE A 98 -24.46 -11.56 10.08
CA PHE A 98 -25.37 -10.86 10.97
C PHE A 98 -26.55 -11.78 11.32
N SER A 99 -26.70 -12.10 12.59
CA SER A 99 -27.73 -13.02 13.10
C SER A 99 -29.05 -12.34 13.48
N GLY A 100 -29.24 -11.08 13.10
CA GLY A 100 -30.42 -10.27 13.44
C GLY A 100 -30.20 -9.28 14.60
N GLY A 101 -29.13 -9.42 15.36
CA GLY A 101 -28.76 -8.45 16.41
C GLY A 101 -27.26 -8.16 16.54
N SER A 102 -26.39 -9.03 16.03
CA SER A 102 -24.94 -8.82 16.09
C SER A 102 -24.21 -9.63 15.00
N TRP A 103 -22.95 -9.28 14.78
CA TRP A 103 -22.04 -10.01 13.89
C TRP A 103 -21.38 -11.18 14.64
N VAL A 104 -21.85 -12.40 14.35
CA VAL A 104 -21.37 -13.63 14.99
C VAL A 104 -20.57 -14.48 14.00
N ALA A 105 -19.80 -15.45 14.51
CA ALA A 105 -19.08 -16.40 13.66
C ALA A 105 -20.06 -17.18 12.77
N ALA A 106 -19.74 -17.27 11.48
CA ALA A 106 -20.57 -17.93 10.48
C ALA A 106 -20.20 -19.41 10.35
N GLY A 107 -21.21 -20.28 10.34
CA GLY A 107 -21.11 -21.65 9.86
C GLY A 107 -21.09 -21.74 8.32
N ALA A 108 -21.20 -22.96 7.79
CA ALA A 108 -21.19 -23.18 6.34
C ALA A 108 -22.37 -22.49 5.63
N SER A 109 -23.58 -22.63 6.17
CA SER A 109 -24.83 -22.15 5.58
C SER A 109 -25.23 -20.72 5.96
N ASP A 110 -24.47 -20.04 6.82
CA ASP A 110 -24.87 -18.77 7.41
C ASP A 110 -24.55 -17.59 6.50
N TRP A 111 -25.49 -17.24 5.61
CA TRP A 111 -25.29 -16.19 4.62
C TRP A 111 -26.27 -15.03 4.80
N ASN A 112 -25.81 -13.79 4.53
CA ASN A 112 -26.67 -12.61 4.50
C ASN A 112 -26.98 -12.17 3.07
N SER A 113 -28.17 -11.60 2.85
CA SER A 113 -28.43 -10.83 1.63
C SER A 113 -27.68 -9.51 1.65
N GLU A 114 -27.52 -8.86 0.49
CA GLU A 114 -26.97 -7.50 0.41
C GLU A 114 -27.70 -6.54 1.35
N ALA A 115 -29.03 -6.59 1.38
CA ALA A 115 -29.85 -5.71 2.20
C ALA A 115 -29.54 -5.84 3.71
N ILE A 116 -29.31 -7.07 4.20
CA ILE A 116 -28.93 -7.31 5.59
C ILE A 116 -27.53 -6.77 5.86
N VAL A 117 -26.57 -6.98 4.96
CA VAL A 117 -25.21 -6.45 5.12
C VAL A 117 -25.23 -4.91 5.10
N ALA A 118 -25.87 -4.30 4.10
CA ALA A 118 -25.97 -2.85 3.94
C ALA A 118 -26.61 -2.17 5.16
N ALA A 119 -27.67 -2.75 5.73
CA ALA A 119 -28.34 -2.22 6.92
C ALA A 119 -27.47 -2.28 8.19
N ASN A 120 -26.55 -3.25 8.29
CA ASN A 120 -25.84 -3.56 9.54
C ASN A 120 -24.32 -3.35 9.47
N ILE A 121 -23.75 -2.99 8.30
CA ILE A 121 -22.31 -2.81 8.12
C ILE A 121 -21.72 -1.77 9.07
N ALA A 122 -22.50 -0.74 9.43
CA ALA A 122 -22.11 0.28 10.40
C ALA A 122 -21.83 -0.24 11.81
N THR A 123 -22.33 -1.45 12.13
CA THR A 123 -22.09 -2.16 13.39
C THR A 123 -21.02 -3.23 13.28
N TYR A 124 -20.43 -3.42 12.09
CA TYR A 124 -19.36 -4.41 11.90
C TYR A 124 -18.14 -4.04 12.74
N PRO A 125 -17.52 -4.99 13.46
CA PRO A 125 -16.39 -4.70 14.33
C PRO A 125 -15.23 -4.03 13.58
N VAL A 126 -14.72 -2.94 14.16
CA VAL A 126 -13.57 -2.19 13.62
C VAL A 126 -12.26 -2.44 14.37
N THR A 127 -12.28 -3.25 15.43
CA THR A 127 -11.11 -3.50 16.30
C THR A 127 -9.90 -4.05 15.52
N SER A 128 -10.13 -4.93 14.54
CA SER A 128 -9.06 -5.46 13.69
C SER A 128 -8.70 -4.55 12.52
N LYS A 129 -9.51 -3.52 12.24
CA LYS A 129 -9.48 -2.67 11.04
C LYS A 129 -9.41 -3.45 9.73
N LYS A 130 -9.94 -4.67 9.72
CA LYS A 130 -9.89 -5.57 8.57
C LYS A 130 -11.28 -5.89 8.06
N LEU A 131 -11.38 -6.03 6.75
CA LEU A 131 -12.59 -6.48 6.08
C LEU A 131 -12.24 -7.25 4.82
N GLN A 132 -12.75 -8.48 4.72
CA GLN A 132 -12.76 -9.28 3.51
C GLN A 132 -14.20 -9.62 3.18
N VAL A 133 -14.60 -9.42 1.92
CA VAL A 133 -15.93 -9.78 1.46
C VAL A 133 -15.88 -11.20 0.91
N ILE A 134 -16.86 -12.01 1.30
CA ILE A 134 -17.03 -13.36 0.79
C ILE A 134 -18.35 -13.40 0.05
N VAL A 135 -18.29 -13.67 -1.25
CA VAL A 135 -19.45 -13.67 -2.15
C VAL A 135 -19.81 -15.11 -2.48
N ASN A 136 -21.00 -15.55 -2.10
CA ASN A 136 -21.58 -16.83 -2.50
C ASN A 136 -22.37 -16.68 -3.81
N LEU A 137 -22.23 -17.66 -4.68
CA LEU A 137 -22.87 -17.78 -5.98
C LEU A 137 -23.71 -19.06 -5.99
N ALA A 138 -25.04 -18.93 -6.04
CA ALA A 138 -25.93 -20.08 -6.13
C ALA A 138 -26.93 -19.95 -7.30
N THR A 139 -27.33 -21.08 -7.84
CA THR A 139 -28.43 -21.18 -8.82
C THR A 139 -29.23 -22.46 -8.59
N THR A 140 -30.55 -22.39 -8.75
CA THR A 140 -31.42 -23.57 -8.78
C THR A 140 -31.66 -24.10 -10.19
N ASP A 141 -31.26 -23.35 -11.23
CA ASP A 141 -31.36 -23.76 -12.63
C ASP A 141 -29.97 -23.85 -13.28
N LYS A 142 -29.67 -25.04 -13.80
CA LYS A 142 -28.41 -25.39 -14.48
C LYS A 142 -28.15 -24.56 -15.75
N LYS A 143 -29.10 -23.77 -16.24
CA LYS A 143 -28.96 -22.96 -17.46
C LYS A 143 -28.62 -21.50 -17.21
N VAL A 144 -28.69 -21.03 -15.96
CA VAL A 144 -28.43 -19.63 -15.58
C VAL A 144 -27.36 -19.56 -14.49
N THR A 145 -26.61 -18.46 -14.48
CA THR A 145 -25.56 -18.20 -13.49
C THR A 145 -25.80 -16.87 -12.79
N PRO A 146 -25.58 -16.78 -11.47
CA PRO A 146 -25.44 -15.49 -10.80
C PRO A 146 -24.24 -14.72 -11.37
N VAL A 147 -24.29 -13.40 -11.31
CA VAL A 147 -23.26 -12.53 -11.90
C VAL A 147 -22.91 -11.36 -10.97
N VAL A 148 -21.64 -11.19 -10.62
CA VAL A 148 -21.17 -10.06 -9.80
C VAL A 148 -20.07 -9.30 -10.54
N LYS A 149 -20.29 -8.01 -10.77
CA LYS A 149 -19.31 -7.14 -11.45
C LYS A 149 -18.39 -6.45 -10.44
N LEU A 150 -18.99 -5.92 -9.38
CA LEU A 150 -18.32 -5.07 -8.40
C LEU A 150 -18.92 -5.30 -7.01
N VAL A 151 -18.08 -5.22 -5.98
CA VAL A 151 -18.49 -4.90 -4.62
C VAL A 151 -17.86 -3.58 -4.21
N ALA A 152 -18.64 -2.70 -3.57
CA ALA A 152 -18.18 -1.42 -3.07
C ALA A 152 -18.46 -1.30 -1.56
N VAL A 153 -17.47 -0.81 -0.81
CA VAL A 153 -17.58 -0.54 0.62
C VAL A 153 -17.20 0.91 0.88
N LEU A 154 -18.07 1.66 1.56
CA LEU A 154 -17.78 3.00 2.04
C LEU A 154 -17.21 2.92 3.43
N MET A 155 -16.10 3.61 3.68
CA MET A 155 -15.49 3.76 4.99
C MET A 155 -15.33 5.23 5.38
N ASP A 156 -15.28 5.47 6.68
CA ASP A 156 -14.90 6.74 7.30
C ASP A 156 -13.56 6.54 8.01
N GLY A 157 -12.63 7.48 7.84
CA GLY A 157 -11.32 7.43 8.45
C GLY A 157 -10.77 8.80 8.81
N ASP A 158 -9.82 8.84 9.75
CA ASP A 158 -9.13 10.07 10.15
C ASP A 158 -7.73 10.09 9.53
N PHE A 159 -7.58 10.81 8.43
CA PHE A 159 -6.31 10.98 7.74
C PHE A 159 -6.31 12.29 6.95
N ASP A 160 -5.16 12.94 6.84
CA ASP A 160 -4.91 13.95 5.81
C ASP A 160 -4.33 13.26 4.57
N TYR A 161 -4.77 13.66 3.37
CA TYR A 161 -4.34 12.98 2.13
C TYR A 161 -2.83 13.02 1.95
N LEU A 162 -2.21 14.20 2.08
CA LEU A 162 -0.80 14.35 1.77
C LEU A 162 0.05 13.78 2.91
N ASP A 163 -0.33 14.04 4.16
CA ASP A 163 0.37 13.50 5.33
C ASP A 163 0.32 11.97 5.36
N SER A 164 -0.82 11.35 5.08
CA SER A 164 -0.92 9.88 5.11
C SER A 164 -0.22 9.19 3.93
N ILE A 165 -0.20 9.81 2.75
CA ILE A 165 0.53 9.27 1.59
C ILE A 165 2.04 9.43 1.81
N VAL A 166 2.49 10.61 2.24
CA VAL A 166 3.92 10.89 2.35
C VAL A 166 4.47 10.43 3.70
N GLY A 167 3.92 10.94 4.79
CA GLY A 167 4.37 10.69 6.17
C GLY A 167 4.12 9.25 6.61
N ASP A 168 2.92 8.72 6.42
CA ASP A 168 2.59 7.37 6.91
C ASP A 168 2.96 6.25 5.93
N SER A 169 3.13 6.55 4.64
CA SER A 169 3.36 5.52 3.61
C SER A 169 4.75 5.64 2.97
N LEU A 170 5.05 6.75 2.28
CA LEU A 170 6.31 6.92 1.54
C LEU A 170 7.53 6.96 2.47
N VAL A 171 7.48 7.70 3.57
CA VAL A 171 8.60 7.84 4.51
C VAL A 171 8.99 6.50 5.15
N PRO A 172 8.06 5.68 5.69
CA PRO A 172 8.40 4.33 6.14
C PRO A 172 8.99 3.46 5.03
N SER A 173 8.44 3.53 3.82
CA SER A 173 8.94 2.77 2.66
C SER A 173 10.40 3.13 2.31
N LEU A 174 10.71 4.42 2.24
CA LEU A 174 12.08 4.91 2.07
C LEU A 174 12.97 4.53 3.26
N ARG A 175 12.44 4.64 4.49
CA ARG A 175 13.17 4.32 5.72
C ARG A 175 13.46 2.83 5.83
N GLU A 176 12.69 1.94 5.23
CA GLU A 176 12.95 0.50 5.26
C GLU A 176 13.97 0.09 4.19
N THR A 177 13.94 0.73 3.03
CA THR A 177 14.66 0.26 1.83
C THR A 177 15.97 1.00 1.54
N ILE A 178 16.04 2.32 1.81
CA ILE A 178 17.25 3.11 1.51
C ILE A 178 18.31 2.81 2.56
N ARG A 179 19.28 1.97 2.18
CA ARG A 179 20.40 1.52 3.01
C ARG A 179 21.71 1.61 2.23
N PRO A 180 22.33 2.80 2.11
CA PRO A 180 23.58 2.93 1.39
C PRO A 180 24.69 2.19 2.15
N VAL A 181 25.57 1.56 1.39
CA VAL A 181 26.75 0.88 1.90
C VAL A 181 27.98 1.71 1.60
N VAL A 182 28.77 2.00 2.62
CA VAL A 182 30.00 2.78 2.53
C VAL A 182 31.18 1.98 3.09
N ASP A 183 32.37 2.27 2.59
CA ASP A 183 33.60 1.77 3.16
C ASP A 183 34.17 2.84 4.11
N PHE A 184 34.59 2.43 5.29
CA PHE A 184 35.17 3.30 6.31
C PHE A 184 36.45 2.67 6.85
N ALA A 185 37.54 3.42 6.81
CA ALA A 185 38.82 3.00 7.35
C ALA A 185 38.99 3.60 8.75
N LEU A 186 39.37 2.76 9.70
CA LEU A 186 39.62 3.13 11.09
C LEU A 186 40.93 2.53 11.55
N GLU A 187 41.82 3.34 12.12
CA GLU A 187 42.97 2.83 12.86
C GLU A 187 42.50 2.19 14.19
N ALA A 188 42.92 0.95 14.46
CA ALA A 188 42.54 0.19 15.64
C ALA A 188 43.01 0.93 16.91
N PRO A 189 42.10 1.48 17.73
CA PRO A 189 42.46 2.35 18.85
C PRO A 189 43.13 1.57 20.00
N HIS A 190 42.82 0.27 20.09
CA HIS A 190 43.45 -0.65 21.01
C HIS A 190 43.56 -2.03 20.36
N GLY A 191 44.44 -2.88 20.88
CA GLY A 191 44.58 -4.25 20.42
C GLY A 191 43.40 -5.08 20.91
N GLY A 192 42.85 -5.95 20.07
CA GLY A 192 41.82 -6.88 20.48
C GLY A 192 40.87 -7.32 19.38
N THR A 193 39.85 -8.07 19.79
CA THR A 193 38.75 -8.57 18.93
C THR A 193 37.50 -7.72 19.03
N ARG A 194 37.49 -6.67 19.84
CA ARG A 194 36.33 -5.78 20.03
C ARG A 194 36.75 -4.39 19.63
N ILE A 195 36.10 -3.80 18.64
CA ILE A 195 36.39 -2.45 18.17
C ILE A 195 35.15 -1.61 18.37
N SER A 196 35.25 -0.64 19.27
CA SER A 196 34.19 0.35 19.52
C SER A 196 34.21 1.39 18.41
N LEU A 197 33.07 1.57 17.75
CA LEU A 197 32.86 2.65 16.78
C LEU A 197 32.29 3.91 17.44
N ARG A 198 32.09 3.92 18.77
CA ARG A 198 31.70 5.12 19.53
C ARG A 198 32.88 6.02 19.84
N ASP A 199 34.04 5.41 20.06
CA ASP A 199 35.26 6.11 20.46
C ASP A 199 35.92 6.81 19.27
N VAL A 200 35.38 6.56 18.08
CA VAL A 200 35.69 7.22 16.83
C VAL A 200 34.51 8.11 16.54
N GLU A 201 34.74 9.38 16.25
CA GLU A 201 33.70 10.31 15.83
C GLU A 201 33.14 9.84 14.49
N PHE A 202 32.18 8.91 14.54
CA PHE A 202 31.53 8.35 13.37
C PHE A 202 30.25 9.14 13.11
N PRO A 203 30.21 9.95 12.04
CA PRO A 203 29.15 10.96 11.87
C PRO A 203 27.81 10.38 11.41
N TYR A 204 27.70 9.06 11.23
CA TYR A 204 26.54 8.41 10.61
C TYR A 204 25.83 7.44 11.56
N ASP A 205 24.52 7.32 11.40
CA ASP A 205 23.77 6.27 12.08
C ASP A 205 23.99 4.92 11.35
N ILE A 206 24.55 3.94 12.07
CA ILE A 206 24.86 2.61 11.55
C ILE A 206 23.61 1.71 11.65
N ASP A 207 23.26 1.04 10.56
CA ASP A 207 22.27 -0.04 10.56
C ASP A 207 22.96 -1.35 10.94
N THR A 208 24.02 -1.71 10.22
CA THR A 208 24.85 -2.88 10.50
C THR A 208 26.23 -2.76 9.85
N ILE A 209 27.17 -3.60 10.28
CA ILE A 209 28.46 -3.78 9.62
C ILE A 209 28.36 -5.08 8.80
N GLU A 210 28.59 -4.98 7.49
CA GLU A 210 28.53 -6.15 6.61
C GLU A 210 29.83 -6.95 6.70
N ARG A 211 30.98 -6.27 6.72
CA ARG A 211 32.31 -6.87 6.70
C ARG A 211 33.34 -5.98 7.38
N ALA A 212 34.43 -6.60 7.85
CA ALA A 212 35.61 -5.92 8.34
C ALA A 212 36.87 -6.62 7.78
N TYR A 213 37.92 -5.85 7.52
CA TYR A 213 39.19 -6.35 6.96
C TYR A 213 40.37 -5.69 7.67
N ASP A 214 41.40 -6.45 8.05
CA ASP A 214 42.69 -5.89 8.47
C ASP A 214 43.45 -5.47 7.21
N HIS A 215 43.46 -4.18 6.89
CA HIS A 215 44.05 -3.68 5.64
C HIS A 215 45.56 -3.85 5.59
N ASP A 216 46.24 -3.76 6.74
CA ASP A 216 47.70 -3.87 6.80
C ASP A 216 48.16 -5.34 6.74
N GLY A 217 47.34 -6.26 7.25
CA GLY A 217 47.57 -7.72 7.15
C GLY A 217 47.02 -8.37 5.88
N ASP A 218 46.00 -7.77 5.26
CA ASP A 218 45.28 -8.24 4.08
C ASP A 218 44.85 -7.06 3.20
N ALA A 219 45.84 -6.48 2.50
CA ALA A 219 45.61 -5.34 1.62
C ALA A 219 44.61 -5.63 0.47
N GLY A 220 44.38 -6.91 0.15
CA GLY A 220 43.41 -7.34 -0.84
C GLY A 220 41.97 -7.43 -0.33
N HIS A 221 41.74 -7.23 0.98
CA HIS A 221 40.44 -7.37 1.64
C HIS A 221 39.73 -8.69 1.29
N VAL A 222 40.50 -9.79 1.32
CA VAL A 222 40.01 -11.11 0.95
C VAL A 222 39.30 -11.77 2.14
N THR A 223 39.87 -11.67 3.32
CA THR A 223 39.44 -12.36 4.54
C THR A 223 38.57 -11.45 5.39
N ASN A 224 37.27 -11.73 5.45
CA ASN A 224 36.38 -11.04 6.37
C ASN A 224 36.69 -11.44 7.81
N ILE A 225 37.15 -10.48 8.62
CA ILE A 225 37.44 -10.68 10.04
C ILE A 225 36.27 -10.29 10.95
N LEU A 226 35.14 -9.84 10.41
CA LEU A 226 33.94 -9.57 11.22
C LEU A 226 33.27 -10.88 11.65
N SER A 227 33.09 -11.04 12.96
CA SER A 227 32.28 -12.12 13.55
C SER A 227 30.83 -11.68 13.73
N SER A 228 30.61 -10.52 14.36
CA SER A 228 29.28 -9.96 14.61
C SER A 228 29.33 -8.46 14.89
N TYR A 229 28.17 -7.81 14.91
CA TYR A 229 28.01 -6.41 15.26
C TYR A 229 26.97 -6.24 16.37
N ASP A 230 27.37 -5.58 17.45
CA ASP A 230 26.50 -5.20 18.55
C ASP A 230 26.02 -3.75 18.36
N ALA A 231 24.81 -3.60 17.82
CA ALA A 231 24.19 -2.31 17.55
C ALA A 231 23.90 -1.52 18.85
N ALA A 232 23.67 -2.19 19.98
CA ALA A 232 23.36 -1.50 21.24
C ALA A 232 24.59 -0.77 21.80
N ASN A 233 25.79 -1.23 21.47
CA ASN A 233 27.06 -0.65 21.90
C ASN A 233 27.89 -0.03 20.77
N ASN A 234 27.40 -0.08 19.51
CA ASN A 234 28.17 0.25 18.30
C ASN A 234 29.54 -0.42 18.27
N MET A 235 29.57 -1.73 18.54
CA MET A 235 30.82 -2.48 18.67
C MET A 235 30.92 -3.57 17.61
N ALA A 236 31.99 -3.55 16.82
CA ALA A 236 32.36 -4.64 15.93
C ALA A 236 33.10 -5.72 16.72
N ILE A 237 32.66 -6.97 16.58
CA ILE A 237 33.32 -8.14 17.17
C ILE A 237 34.01 -8.90 16.04
N LEU A 238 35.33 -9.08 16.16
CA LEU A 238 36.20 -9.66 15.16
C LEU A 238 36.53 -11.12 15.50
N THR A 239 36.79 -11.94 14.48
CA THR A 239 37.22 -13.35 14.62
C THR A 239 38.67 -13.49 15.05
N ALA A 240 39.51 -12.48 14.76
CA ALA A 240 40.91 -12.42 15.15
C ALA A 240 41.25 -11.06 15.77
N SER A 241 42.25 -11.07 16.66
CA SER A 241 42.72 -9.83 17.29
C SER A 241 43.50 -9.00 16.28
N VAL A 242 43.14 -7.72 16.14
CA VAL A 242 43.91 -6.74 15.37
C VAL A 242 44.82 -5.98 16.33
N ALA A 243 46.07 -5.74 15.93
CA ALA A 243 47.03 -4.97 16.74
C ALA A 243 46.67 -3.48 16.75
N VAL A 244 47.04 -2.77 17.83
CA VAL A 244 46.91 -1.30 17.92
C VAL A 244 47.59 -0.65 16.72
N GLY A 245 46.99 0.40 16.18
CA GLY A 245 47.59 1.19 15.10
C GLY A 245 47.44 0.61 13.70
N ARG A 246 46.84 -0.59 13.57
CA ARG A 246 46.51 -1.15 12.26
C ARG A 246 45.22 -0.59 11.70
N THR A 247 45.15 -0.43 10.39
CA THR A 247 43.97 0.07 9.70
C THR A 247 42.97 -1.06 9.46
N ILE A 248 41.78 -0.92 10.01
CA ILE A 248 40.63 -1.79 9.79
C ILE A 248 39.69 -1.13 8.79
N TRP A 249 39.37 -1.82 7.71
CA TRP A 249 38.36 -1.38 6.74
C TRP A 249 37.02 -2.03 7.06
N PHE A 250 36.03 -1.22 7.41
CA PHE A 250 34.66 -1.62 7.61
C PHE A 250 33.82 -1.32 6.37
N ARG A 251 33.02 -2.31 5.95
CA ARG A 251 31.94 -2.11 5.00
C ARG A 251 30.65 -1.97 5.79
N ILE A 252 30.12 -0.76 5.87
CA ILE A 252 29.05 -0.37 6.78
C ILE A 252 27.78 -0.06 6.00
N ARG A 253 26.67 -0.62 6.43
CA ARG A 253 25.33 -0.25 5.97
C ARG A 253 24.80 0.86 6.86
N LEU A 254 24.47 2.00 6.26
CA LEU A 254 24.01 3.19 6.98
C LEU A 254 22.48 3.26 7.02
N LYS A 255 21.97 3.96 8.03
CA LYS A 255 20.56 4.32 8.18
C LYS A 255 20.40 5.83 7.96
N PRO A 256 20.08 6.29 6.75
CA PRO A 256 19.92 7.72 6.50
C PRO A 256 18.73 8.28 7.27
N ARG A 257 18.85 9.53 7.71
CA ARG A 257 17.72 10.25 8.29
C ARG A 257 16.78 10.71 7.18
N ILE A 258 15.48 10.58 7.41
CA ILE A 258 14.46 11.01 6.46
C ILE A 258 13.72 12.19 7.07
N TYR A 259 13.75 13.31 6.35
CA TYR A 259 13.09 14.56 6.71
C TYR A 259 11.99 14.85 5.70
N VAL A 260 10.89 15.41 6.19
CA VAL A 260 9.79 15.90 5.35
C VAL A 260 9.69 17.40 5.56
N ASN A 261 9.99 18.17 4.52
CA ASN A 261 9.85 19.61 4.57
C ASN A 261 8.47 20.02 4.04
N TRP A 262 7.50 20.10 4.96
CA TRP A 262 6.12 20.49 4.65
C TRP A 262 5.98 21.95 4.25
N ALA A 263 6.81 22.82 4.83
CA ALA A 263 6.86 24.23 4.48
C ALA A 263 7.83 24.39 3.29
N SER A 264 7.47 25.17 2.27
CA SER A 264 8.42 25.54 1.22
C SER A 264 9.47 26.55 1.73
N GLN A 265 10.10 26.26 2.87
CA GLN A 265 11.19 27.07 3.40
C GLN A 265 12.41 26.89 2.51
N ASP A 266 13.07 28.01 2.22
CA ASP A 266 14.31 28.05 1.42
C ASP A 266 15.50 27.37 2.12
N PHE A 267 15.34 27.00 3.38
CA PHE A 267 16.35 26.36 4.22
C PHE A 267 15.83 25.03 4.79
N VAL A 268 16.68 24.02 4.77
CA VAL A 268 16.45 22.71 5.40
C VAL A 268 17.54 22.50 6.42
N GLU A 269 17.16 22.42 7.70
CA GLU A 269 18.08 22.02 8.76
C GLU A 269 18.15 20.49 8.83
N VAL A 270 19.37 19.96 8.76
CA VAL A 270 19.63 18.52 8.82
C VAL A 270 20.59 18.27 9.98
N GLU A 271 20.10 17.55 10.99
CA GLU A 271 20.87 17.24 12.20
C GLU A 271 22.02 16.25 11.89
N LYS A 272 21.79 15.29 10.99
CA LYS A 272 22.74 14.23 10.67
C LYS A 272 22.74 13.86 9.20
N LEU A 273 23.92 13.56 8.68
CA LEU A 273 24.13 12.99 7.36
C LEU A 273 24.39 11.47 7.48
N PRO A 274 24.22 10.67 6.41
CA PRO A 274 23.49 11.00 5.20
C PRO A 274 21.99 11.23 5.47
N ALA A 275 21.37 12.09 4.67
CA ALA A 275 19.95 12.42 4.81
C ALA A 275 19.21 12.36 3.47
N VAL A 276 17.94 11.99 3.55
CA VAL A 276 16.94 12.06 2.49
C VAL A 276 15.91 13.09 2.91
N VAL A 277 15.73 14.13 2.11
CA VAL A 277 14.79 15.22 2.39
C VAL A 277 13.73 15.18 1.30
N LEU A 278 12.48 14.96 1.70
CA LEU A 278 11.33 15.10 0.83
C LEU A 278 10.90 16.57 0.88
N SER A 279 10.83 17.20 -0.28
CA SER A 279 10.52 18.62 -0.42
C SER A 279 9.60 18.84 -1.61
N ARG A 280 8.96 20.01 -1.65
CA ARG A 280 8.12 20.46 -2.75
C ARG A 280 7.10 19.40 -3.21
N PHE A 281 5.95 19.41 -2.56
CA PHE A 281 4.81 18.59 -2.96
C PHE A 281 3.96 19.36 -3.96
N VAL A 282 3.93 18.91 -5.21
CA VAL A 282 3.10 19.53 -6.26
C VAL A 282 2.01 18.55 -6.67
N VAL A 283 0.76 18.91 -6.38
CA VAL A 283 -0.40 18.17 -6.86
C VAL A 283 -0.74 18.64 -8.28
N THR A 284 -0.68 17.73 -9.25
CA THR A 284 -0.95 18.01 -10.66
C THR A 284 -2.01 17.06 -11.22
N GLY A 285 -2.71 17.49 -12.27
CA GLY A 285 -3.82 16.74 -12.85
C GLY A 285 -5.13 16.94 -12.08
N ASN A 286 -6.22 17.11 -12.83
CA ASN A 286 -7.57 17.25 -12.30
C ASN A 286 -8.54 16.50 -13.22
N GLN A 287 -8.27 15.22 -13.44
CA GLN A 287 -9.24 14.39 -14.13
C GLN A 287 -10.25 13.87 -13.11
N VAL A 288 -11.50 14.25 -13.31
CA VAL A 288 -12.62 13.68 -12.58
C VAL A 288 -12.75 12.23 -13.03
N PHE A 289 -12.45 11.27 -12.15
CA PHE A 289 -12.41 9.86 -12.53
C PHE A 289 -13.66 9.11 -12.08
N GLY A 290 -14.51 8.77 -13.05
CA GLY A 290 -15.68 7.90 -12.85
C GLY A 290 -16.63 8.39 -11.76
N ARG A 291 -17.74 7.68 -11.52
CA ARG A 291 -18.57 7.87 -10.33
C ARG A 291 -18.23 6.75 -9.34
N ALA A 292 -17.60 7.10 -8.22
CA ALA A 292 -17.50 6.20 -7.07
C ALA A 292 -18.76 6.40 -6.21
N PHE A 293 -19.71 5.49 -6.29
CA PHE A 293 -20.93 5.55 -5.49
C PHE A 293 -21.08 4.29 -4.65
N VAL A 294 -21.75 4.41 -3.51
CA VAL A 294 -22.24 3.26 -2.74
C VAL A 294 -23.72 3.49 -2.51
N ARG A 295 -24.54 2.61 -3.08
CA ARG A 295 -25.99 2.68 -2.95
C ARG A 295 -26.42 2.01 -1.65
N ASP A 296 -27.35 2.63 -0.94
CA ASP A 296 -28.10 1.92 0.09
C ASP A 296 -29.27 1.20 -0.58
N VAL A 297 -29.38 -0.11 -0.37
CA VAL A 297 -30.47 -0.90 -0.95
C VAL A 297 -31.80 -0.61 -0.25
N ASN A 298 -31.75 -0.16 1.00
CA ASN A 298 -32.91 0.00 1.87
C ASN A 298 -33.50 1.42 1.86
N VAL A 299 -32.80 2.37 1.22
CA VAL A 299 -33.23 3.77 1.08
C VAL A 299 -33.27 4.08 -0.42
N PRO A 300 -34.32 4.77 -0.93
CA PRO A 300 -34.35 5.20 -2.34
C PRO A 300 -33.28 6.24 -2.70
N ASP A 301 -32.42 6.62 -1.75
CA ASP A 301 -31.33 7.57 -1.91
C ASP A 301 -29.99 6.82 -2.00
N ALA A 302 -29.16 7.20 -2.97
CA ALA A 302 -27.77 6.75 -3.02
C ALA A 302 -26.88 7.76 -2.30
N VAL A 303 -25.94 7.27 -1.48
CA VAL A 303 -24.81 8.10 -1.05
C VAL A 303 -23.84 8.16 -2.22
N VAL A 304 -23.94 9.23 -2.98
CA VAL A 304 -23.03 9.49 -4.09
C VAL A 304 -21.93 10.36 -3.52
N LEU A 305 -20.75 9.77 -3.33
CA LEU A 305 -19.58 10.62 -3.19
C LEU A 305 -19.37 11.32 -4.52
N GLU A 306 -19.03 12.61 -4.45
CA GLU A 306 -18.54 13.27 -5.66
C GLU A 306 -17.34 12.49 -6.19
N ASN A 307 -17.23 12.47 -7.52
CA ASN A 307 -16.18 11.76 -8.22
C ASN A 307 -14.81 12.13 -7.63
N PRO A 308 -13.96 11.15 -7.28
CA PRO A 308 -12.64 11.45 -6.81
C PRO A 308 -11.87 12.22 -7.89
N TYR A 309 -11.06 13.17 -7.43
CA TYR A 309 -10.01 13.73 -8.26
C TYR A 309 -8.94 12.66 -8.40
N LYS A 310 -8.64 12.31 -9.64
CA LYS A 310 -7.46 11.52 -9.97
C LYS A 310 -6.33 12.50 -10.23
N VAL A 311 -5.39 12.55 -9.29
CA VAL A 311 -4.26 13.48 -9.28
C VAL A 311 -2.94 12.73 -9.30
N ASN A 312 -1.90 13.43 -9.67
CA ASN A 312 -0.51 13.02 -9.49
C ASN A 312 0.11 13.91 -8.41
N ILE A 313 0.96 13.34 -7.58
CA ILE A 313 1.75 14.08 -6.59
C ILE A 313 3.20 13.97 -7.00
N ASP A 314 3.78 15.09 -7.44
CA ASP A 314 5.21 15.21 -7.66
C ASP A 314 5.89 15.58 -6.34
N VAL A 315 6.98 14.87 -6.02
CA VAL A 315 7.78 15.04 -4.81
C VAL A 315 9.25 15.19 -5.21
N ASP A 316 9.88 16.30 -4.82
CA ASP A 316 11.30 16.50 -5.03
C ASP A 316 12.08 15.87 -3.87
N ILE A 317 12.98 14.95 -4.18
CA ILE A 317 13.83 14.27 -3.20
C ILE A 317 15.24 14.85 -3.28
N LEU A 318 15.66 15.47 -2.19
CA LEU A 318 17.01 15.97 -1.99
C LEU A 318 17.80 14.99 -1.12
N LEU A 319 18.93 14.54 -1.65
CA LEU A 319 19.86 13.65 -0.99
C LEU A 319 21.09 14.43 -0.55
N LEU A 320 21.48 14.27 0.71
CA LEU A 320 22.60 14.99 1.30
C LEU A 320 23.59 14.01 1.92
N ALA A 321 24.87 14.22 1.64
CA ALA A 321 25.96 13.51 2.30
C ALA A 321 27.21 14.38 2.38
N GLU A 322 28.09 14.07 3.34
CA GLU A 322 29.34 14.79 3.58
C GLU A 322 30.35 14.61 2.43
N LYS A 323 30.32 13.48 1.73
CA LYS A 323 31.29 13.12 0.67
C LYS A 323 30.58 12.59 -0.57
N ASN A 324 31.20 12.79 -1.74
CA ASN A 324 30.68 12.34 -3.04
C ASN A 324 30.38 10.84 -3.10
N ARG A 325 31.25 9.99 -2.53
CA ARG A 325 31.07 8.53 -2.63
C ARG A 325 29.83 8.04 -1.85
N PRO A 326 29.64 8.40 -0.56
CA PRO A 326 28.36 8.18 0.12
C PRO A 326 27.15 8.78 -0.59
N LEU A 327 27.27 9.98 -1.18
CA LEU A 327 26.19 10.61 -1.94
C LEU A 327 25.76 9.76 -3.14
N ILE A 328 26.71 9.30 -3.97
CA ILE A 328 26.44 8.45 -5.12
C ILE A 328 25.76 7.15 -4.67
N ARG A 329 26.23 6.53 -3.58
CA ARG A 329 25.62 5.32 -3.02
C ARG A 329 24.20 5.56 -2.51
N LEU A 330 23.97 6.68 -1.85
CA LEU A 330 22.64 7.08 -1.38
C LEU A 330 21.69 7.32 -2.57
N HIS A 331 22.17 7.99 -3.60
CA HIS A 331 21.44 8.24 -4.83
C HIS A 331 21.07 6.95 -5.57
N ASP A 332 22.02 6.04 -5.76
CA ASP A 332 21.76 4.73 -6.34
C ASP A 332 20.69 3.96 -5.57
N GLN A 333 20.69 4.04 -4.23
CA GLN A 333 19.68 3.40 -3.39
C GLN A 333 18.30 4.08 -3.50
N GLY A 334 18.25 5.41 -3.60
CA GLY A 334 16.99 6.13 -3.84
C GLY A 334 16.34 5.78 -5.18
N LEU A 335 17.13 5.68 -6.25
CA LEU A 335 16.65 5.22 -7.56
C LEU A 335 16.23 3.74 -7.52
N LYS A 336 17.06 2.87 -6.93
CA LYS A 336 16.74 1.44 -6.77
C LYS A 336 15.47 1.23 -5.96
N HIS A 337 15.23 2.04 -4.93
CA HIS A 337 13.97 1.99 -4.18
C HIS A 337 12.78 2.15 -5.12
N THR A 338 12.79 3.19 -5.95
CA THR A 338 11.70 3.50 -6.87
C THR A 338 11.51 2.41 -7.94
N ILE A 339 12.62 1.93 -8.52
CA ILE A 339 12.60 0.89 -9.56
C ILE A 339 12.11 -0.46 -9.01
N ASN A 340 12.58 -0.85 -7.82
CA ASN A 340 12.26 -2.16 -7.23
C ASN A 340 10.92 -2.17 -6.50
N ASN A 341 10.37 -1.00 -6.15
CA ASN A 341 9.09 -0.86 -5.45
C ASN A 341 8.17 0.11 -6.21
N PRO A 342 7.74 -0.24 -7.42
CA PRO A 342 6.93 0.66 -8.25
C PRO A 342 5.50 0.88 -7.70
N LEU A 343 5.10 0.14 -6.67
CA LEU A 343 3.81 0.28 -6.00
C LEU A 343 4.03 0.67 -4.55
N LEU A 344 3.58 1.87 -4.17
CA LEU A 344 3.52 2.34 -2.80
C LEU A 344 2.15 1.97 -2.20
N ARG A 345 2.14 1.23 -1.10
CA ARG A 345 0.91 0.98 -0.35
C ARG A 345 0.55 2.20 0.50
N TRP A 346 -0.53 2.89 0.15
CA TRP A 346 -1.14 3.94 0.96
C TRP A 346 -1.83 3.33 2.18
N ARG A 347 -1.17 3.38 3.33
CA ARG A 347 -1.56 2.63 4.53
C ARG A 347 -2.90 3.07 5.13
N ALA A 348 -3.22 4.36 5.04
CA ALA A 348 -4.47 4.88 5.62
C ALA A 348 -5.72 4.24 5.01
N VAL A 349 -5.74 4.03 3.69
CA VAL A 349 -6.91 3.51 2.96
C VAL A 349 -6.70 2.13 2.34
N ASP A 350 -5.50 1.58 2.49
CA ASP A 350 -5.09 0.31 1.90
C ASP A 350 -5.22 0.25 0.37
N GLU A 351 -4.67 1.26 -0.30
CA GLU A 351 -4.58 1.34 -1.76
C GLU A 351 -3.15 1.25 -2.27
N GLU A 352 -2.98 0.80 -3.51
CA GLU A 352 -1.70 0.79 -4.20
C GLU A 352 -1.60 2.03 -5.09
N ILE A 353 -0.53 2.80 -4.91
CA ILE A 353 -0.21 4.00 -5.69
C ILE A 353 1.02 3.71 -6.54
N THR A 354 0.94 3.96 -7.85
CA THR A 354 2.09 3.76 -8.74
C THR A 354 3.12 4.86 -8.50
N MET A 355 4.39 4.46 -8.42
CA MET A 355 5.51 5.33 -8.14
C MET A 355 6.57 5.20 -9.24
N TYR A 356 7.04 6.34 -9.77
CA TYR A 356 8.15 6.36 -10.74
C TYR A 356 8.93 7.67 -10.69
N THR A 357 10.17 7.64 -11.17
CA THR A 357 11.04 8.82 -11.24
C THR A 357 10.73 9.65 -12.48
N THR A 358 10.63 10.98 -12.33
CA THR A 358 10.26 11.89 -13.44
C THR A 358 11.42 12.71 -13.99
N THR A 359 12.45 13.00 -13.20
CA THR A 359 13.63 13.75 -13.66
C THR A 359 14.89 12.92 -13.51
N GLU A 360 15.80 13.10 -14.48
CA GLU A 360 17.15 12.54 -14.39
C GLU A 360 17.93 13.14 -13.21
N PRO A 361 18.92 12.40 -12.68
CA PRO A 361 19.76 12.84 -11.58
C PRO A 361 20.47 14.15 -11.87
N ASP A 362 20.41 15.08 -10.93
CA ASP A 362 21.29 16.26 -10.93
C ASP A 362 22.21 16.20 -9.70
N PHE A 363 23.51 16.33 -9.93
CA PHE A 363 24.54 16.40 -8.89
C PHE A 363 25.04 17.83 -8.81
N ARG A 364 24.73 18.51 -7.70
CA ARG A 364 25.14 19.90 -7.49
C ARG A 364 26.01 20.01 -6.25
N GLN A 365 27.15 20.67 -6.40
CA GLN A 365 27.85 21.23 -5.25
C GLN A 365 27.08 22.46 -4.79
N ARG A 366 26.71 22.52 -3.51
CA ARG A 366 26.02 23.66 -2.92
C ARG A 366 27.05 24.67 -2.41
N PRO A 367 27.16 25.87 -3.01
CA PRO A 367 28.21 26.85 -2.66
C PRO A 367 28.12 27.37 -1.23
N ASP A 368 26.93 27.27 -0.63
CA ASP A 368 26.53 27.76 0.68
C ASP A 368 26.79 26.77 1.84
N LEU A 369 27.04 25.50 1.53
CA LEU A 369 27.33 24.44 2.51
C LEU A 369 28.70 23.84 2.19
N ARG A 370 29.76 24.47 2.71
CA ARG A 370 31.17 24.23 2.31
C ARG A 370 31.65 22.77 2.35
N ASP A 371 30.94 21.87 3.04
CA ASP A 371 31.30 20.46 3.19
C ASP A 371 30.13 19.49 2.90
N GLN A 372 29.06 19.93 2.23
CA GLN A 372 27.92 19.06 1.89
C GLN A 372 27.74 18.92 0.38
N HIS A 373 27.59 17.67 -0.05
CA HIS A 373 27.23 17.35 -1.42
C HIS A 373 25.75 17.01 -1.52
N GLY A 374 25.09 17.57 -2.53
CA GLY A 374 23.68 17.37 -2.80
C GLY A 374 23.44 16.65 -4.11
N SER A 375 22.44 15.79 -4.14
CA SER A 375 21.85 15.27 -5.37
C SER A 375 20.34 15.35 -5.28
N THR A 376 19.68 15.63 -6.39
CA THR A 376 18.23 15.72 -6.46
C THR A 376 17.67 14.80 -7.52
N TYR A 377 16.54 14.18 -7.22
CA TYR A 377 15.69 13.54 -8.21
C TYR A 377 14.22 13.76 -7.83
N SER A 378 13.33 13.66 -8.81
CA SER A 378 11.90 13.86 -8.61
C SER A 378 11.18 12.52 -8.73
N LEU A 379 10.21 12.33 -7.86
CA LEU A 379 9.33 11.17 -7.79
C LEU A 379 7.92 11.61 -8.13
N ARG A 380 7.19 10.81 -8.90
CA ARG A 380 5.75 10.97 -9.08
C ARG A 380 5.00 9.81 -8.48
N LEU A 381 4.05 10.14 -7.63
CA LEU A 381 2.98 9.28 -7.19
C LEU A 381 1.80 9.49 -8.13
N GLN A 382 1.51 8.50 -8.96
CA GLN A 382 0.54 8.60 -10.02
C GLN A 382 -0.82 8.02 -9.61
N ASP A 383 -1.88 8.61 -10.19
CA ASP A 383 -3.24 8.08 -10.13
C ASP A 383 -3.79 8.01 -8.69
N VAL A 384 -3.40 8.98 -7.86
CA VAL A 384 -3.89 9.13 -6.48
C VAL A 384 -5.33 9.62 -6.51
N PHE A 385 -6.22 8.92 -5.80
CA PHE A 385 -7.62 9.30 -5.67
C PHE A 385 -7.85 10.14 -4.41
N MET A 386 -8.35 11.37 -4.61
CA MET A 386 -8.66 12.30 -3.52
C MET A 386 -10.12 12.76 -3.58
N TRP A 387 -10.85 12.63 -2.48
CA TRP A 387 -12.22 13.14 -2.34
C TRP A 387 -12.17 14.50 -1.63
N LEU A 388 -11.92 15.55 -2.42
CA LEU A 388 -11.71 16.91 -1.91
C LEU A 388 -13.02 17.65 -1.56
N LYS A 389 -14.17 17.04 -1.81
CA LYS A 389 -15.48 17.65 -1.60
C LYS A 389 -16.34 16.80 -0.68
N ALA A 390 -17.24 17.47 0.04
CA ALA A 390 -18.22 16.82 0.90
C ALA A 390 -19.16 15.91 0.09
N GLU A 391 -19.69 14.88 0.76
CA GLU A 391 -20.67 13.96 0.16
C GLU A 391 -21.97 14.67 -0.21
N GLN A 392 -22.68 14.13 -1.21
CA GLN A 392 -24.02 14.56 -1.56
C GLN A 392 -24.98 13.38 -1.46
N THR A 393 -26.13 13.59 -0.81
CA THR A 393 -27.25 12.64 -0.87
C THR A 393 -28.08 12.97 -2.10
N LEU A 394 -28.19 12.02 -3.03
CA LEU A 394 -28.99 12.20 -4.25
C LEU A 394 -30.18 11.23 -4.26
N PRO A 395 -31.40 11.72 -4.52
CA PRO A 395 -32.54 10.84 -4.78
C PRO A 395 -32.29 10.12 -6.11
N LEU A 396 -32.45 8.79 -6.13
CA LEU A 396 -32.38 8.03 -7.37
C LEU A 396 -33.61 8.37 -8.22
N VAL A 397 -33.44 9.22 -9.23
CA VAL A 397 -34.41 9.30 -10.32
C VAL A 397 -34.36 7.95 -11.03
N GLN A 398 -35.36 7.10 -10.80
CA GLN A 398 -35.59 5.92 -11.63
C GLN A 398 -35.56 6.39 -13.08
N GLN A 399 -34.61 5.89 -13.89
CA GLN A 399 -34.74 5.98 -15.33
C GLN A 399 -36.04 5.25 -15.68
N VAL A 400 -37.11 6.02 -15.85
CA VAL A 400 -38.34 5.54 -16.44
C VAL A 400 -37.94 5.15 -17.86
N ASN A 401 -37.91 3.84 -18.12
CA ASN A 401 -37.90 3.33 -19.48
C ASN A 401 -39.16 3.89 -20.15
N LEU A 402 -39.01 4.98 -20.90
CA LEU A 402 -40.02 5.44 -21.84
C LEU A 402 -40.05 4.42 -22.98
N THR A 403 -40.68 3.28 -22.72
CA THR A 403 -41.15 2.40 -23.79
C THR A 403 -42.18 3.21 -24.55
N THR A 404 -41.81 3.74 -25.70
CA THR A 404 -42.73 4.38 -26.62
C THR A 404 -43.79 3.35 -27.01
N LEU A 405 -44.96 3.44 -26.37
CA LEU A 405 -46.20 2.85 -26.86
C LEU A 405 -46.44 3.45 -28.25
N LYS A 406 -46.10 2.70 -29.30
CA LYS A 406 -46.73 2.90 -30.62
C LYS A 406 -48.20 2.56 -30.44
N THR A 407 -49.03 3.58 -30.26
CA THR A 407 -50.47 3.49 -30.48
C THR A 407 -50.73 3.10 -31.93
N VAL A 408 -51.42 1.96 -32.06
CA VAL A 408 -52.24 1.39 -33.14
C VAL A 408 -51.98 1.88 -34.56
#